data_AF-A0A3D2S2X0-F1
#
_entry.id   AF-A0A3D2S2X0-F1
#
_cell.length_a   1.000
_cell.length_b   1.000
_cell.length_c   1.000
_cell.angle_alpha   90.00
_cell.angle_beta   90.00
_cell.angle_gamma   90.00
#
_symmetry.space_group_name_H-M   'P 1'
#
loop_
_entity.id
_entity.type
_entity.pdbx_description
1 polymer ?
#
loop_
_entity_poly.entity_id
_entity_poly.type
_entity_poly.pdbx_seq_one_letter_code
_entity_poly.pdbx_strand_id
1 'polypeptide(L)'
;MFIISPDSVVSEICTLEIEHSIQHDKRLVPVVWRDVEDDQVHTLVHNWVFLREEDDFEASLEFFIGSLDTNLEYVRERTHLLTRAINWDQNNRIRELALSRQEL
;
A
#
# COMPACT_ATOMS: atom_id res chain seq x y z
N MET A 1 -2.34 2.60 5.01
CA MET A 1 -1.70 3.80 5.59
C MET A 1 -0.91 3.34 6.80
N PHE A 2 0.32 3.83 6.97
CA PHE A 2 1.18 3.49 8.11
C PHE A 2 1.69 4.78 8.73
N ILE A 3 1.62 4.94 10.06
CA ILE A 3 2.10 6.16 10.73
C ILE A 3 3.50 5.88 11.28
N ILE A 4 4.50 6.63 10.81
CA ILE A 4 5.88 6.56 11.28
C ILE A 4 6.03 7.46 12.51
N SER A 5 6.48 6.83 13.58
CA SER A 5 6.84 7.46 14.85
C SER A 5 7.76 6.50 15.62
N PRO A 6 8.50 6.99 16.64
CA PRO A 6 9.39 6.14 17.43
C PRO A 6 8.73 4.87 17.98
N ASP A 7 7.46 4.94 18.39
CA ASP A 7 6.73 3.80 18.95
C ASP A 7 6.31 2.77 17.88
N SER A 8 6.08 3.21 16.63
CA SER A 8 5.65 2.32 15.55
C SER A 8 6.80 1.64 14.84
N VAL A 9 7.98 2.25 14.78
CA VAL A 9 9.19 1.63 14.18
C VAL A 9 9.81 0.55 15.07
N VAL A 10 9.66 0.64 16.39
CA VAL A 10 10.14 -0.37 17.34
C VAL A 10 9.13 -1.50 17.59
N SER A 11 7.91 -1.39 17.04
CA SER A 11 6.83 -2.37 17.24
C SER A 11 6.97 -3.55 16.28
N GLU A 12 7.18 -4.74 16.83
CA GLU A 12 7.26 -6.00 16.06
C GLU A 12 5.96 -6.28 15.27
N ILE A 13 4.81 -5.89 15.81
CA ILE A 13 3.51 -6.02 15.14
C ILE A 13 3.46 -5.14 13.89
N CYS A 14 3.96 -3.91 13.99
CA CYS A 14 3.98 -2.98 12.86
C CYS A 14 4.91 -3.48 11.74
N THR A 15 6.06 -4.06 12.09
CA THR A 15 6.95 -4.70 11.12
C THR A 15 6.24 -5.86 10.40
N LEU A 16 5.54 -6.73 11.14
CA LEU A 16 4.80 -7.85 10.55
C LEU A 16 3.70 -7.36 9.59
N GLU A 17 2.96 -6.31 9.95
CA GLU A 17 1.92 -5.72 9.10
C GLU A 17 2.49 -5.11 7.80
N ILE A 18 3.65 -4.46 7.89
CA ILE A 18 4.38 -3.92 6.73
C ILE A 18 4.81 -5.06 5.81
N GLU A 19 5.50 -6.06 6.35
CA GLU A 19 5.97 -7.22 5.57
C GLU A 19 4.81 -7.94 4.87
N HIS A 20 3.71 -8.18 5.59
CA HIS A 20 2.52 -8.82 5.04
C HIS A 20 1.86 -7.97 3.95
N SER A 21 1.85 -6.64 4.10
CA SER A 21 1.32 -5.74 3.08
C SER A 21 2.19 -5.74 1.82
N ILE A 22 3.51 -5.76 1.98
CA ILE A 22 4.46 -5.88 0.87
C ILE A 22 4.28 -7.22 0.14
N GLN A 23 4.16 -8.33 0.87
CA GLN A 23 3.97 -9.67 0.29
C GLN A 23 2.71 -9.78 -0.58
N HIS A 24 1.68 -8.97 -0.31
CA HIS A 24 0.45 -8.94 -1.09
C HIS A 24 0.35 -7.77 -2.06
N ASP A 25 1.48 -7.11 -2.35
CA ASP A 25 1.55 -5.92 -3.20
C ASP A 25 0.51 -4.85 -2.79
N LYS A 26 0.17 -4.79 -1.50
CA LYS A 26 -0.76 -3.80 -0.97
C LYS A 26 -0.02 -2.47 -0.87
N ARG A 27 -0.65 -1.41 -1.39
CA ARG A 27 -0.09 -0.07 -1.33
C ARG A 27 0.01 0.39 0.13
N LEU A 28 1.22 0.61 0.59
CA LEU A 28 1.51 1.30 1.84
C LEU A 28 1.74 2.78 1.54
N VAL A 29 1.05 3.65 2.27
CA VAL A 29 1.29 5.09 2.28
C VAL A 29 1.77 5.46 3.69
N PRO A 30 3.08 5.64 3.87
CA PRO A 30 3.69 6.00 5.13
C PRO A 30 3.52 7.50 5.37
N VAL A 31 3.11 7.82 6.59
CA VAL A 31 2.88 9.18 7.07
C VAL A 31 3.85 9.41 8.23
N VAL A 32 4.81 10.31 8.06
CA VAL A 32 5.77 10.68 9.09
C VAL A 32 5.13 11.70 10.02
N TRP A 33 4.79 11.27 11.23
CA TRP A 33 4.25 12.14 12.28
C TRP A 33 5.35 12.67 13.19
N ARG A 34 6.34 11.82 13.50
CA ARG A 34 7.55 12.19 14.24
C ARG A 34 8.75 11.64 13.48
N ASP A 35 9.80 12.46 13.37
CA ASP A 35 11.06 12.01 12.79
C ASP A 35 11.63 10.85 13.61
N VAL A 36 12.21 9.91 12.89
CA VAL A 36 12.88 8.72 13.39
C VAL A 36 14.21 8.62 12.65
N GLU A 37 15.21 7.99 13.26
CA GLU A 37 16.49 7.79 12.59
C GLU A 37 16.30 6.94 11.31
N ASP A 38 16.98 7.35 10.24
CA ASP A 38 16.77 6.87 8.86
C ASP A 38 17.08 5.36 8.70
N ASP A 39 17.83 4.80 9.65
CA ASP A 39 18.18 3.38 9.74
C ASP A 39 17.05 2.48 10.28
N GLN A 40 16.03 3.07 10.93
CA GLN A 40 14.90 2.34 11.50
C GLN A 40 13.71 2.21 10.55
N VAL A 41 13.68 3.00 9.47
CA VAL A 41 12.59 2.95 8.49
C VAL A 41 13.02 2.06 7.33
N HIS A 42 12.47 0.84 7.28
CA HIS A 42 12.69 -0.06 6.15
C HIS A 42 12.44 0.68 4.81
N THR A 43 13.49 0.76 3.99
CA THR A 43 13.67 1.55 2.75
C THR A 43 12.69 1.21 1.62
N LEU A 44 11.64 0.43 1.89
CA LEU A 44 10.81 -0.23 0.88
C LEU A 44 9.61 0.61 0.44
N VAL A 45 9.39 1.78 1.02
CA VAL A 45 8.19 2.59 0.75
C VAL A 45 8.57 3.91 0.10
N HIS A 46 8.16 4.10 -1.17
CA HIS A 46 8.71 5.13 -2.05
C HIS A 46 7.94 6.47 -2.04
N ASN A 47 6.89 6.62 -1.23
CA ASN A 47 6.04 7.83 -1.23
C ASN A 47 5.69 8.25 0.20
N TRP A 48 6.56 9.02 0.84
CA TRP A 48 6.34 9.50 2.21
C TRP A 48 5.52 10.78 2.18
N VAL A 49 4.61 10.89 3.15
CA VAL A 49 3.94 12.15 3.46
C VAL A 49 4.38 12.59 4.84
N PHE A 50 4.87 13.81 4.94
CA PHE A 50 5.27 14.40 6.23
C PHE A 50 4.09 15.17 6.80
N LEU A 51 3.72 14.85 8.04
CA LEU A 51 2.67 15.50 8.83
C LEU A 51 3.24 15.79 10.22
N ARG A 52 4.43 16.42 10.28
CA ARG A 52 5.08 16.80 11.54
C ARG A 52 4.45 18.10 12.05
N GLU A 53 4.64 18.37 13.34
CA GLU A 53 4.10 19.58 13.98
C GLU A 53 4.67 20.88 13.39
N GLU A 54 5.84 20.82 12.77
CA GLU A 54 6.51 21.94 12.10
C GLU A 54 6.06 22.17 10.65
N ASP A 55 5.37 21.19 10.05
CA ASP A 55 4.92 21.26 8.67
C ASP A 55 3.53 21.92 8.56
N ASP A 56 3.20 22.47 7.38
CA ASP A 56 1.83 22.92 7.09
C ASP A 56 0.91 21.70 6.96
N PHE A 57 0.14 21.45 8.03
CA PHE A 57 -0.76 20.31 8.12
C PHE A 57 -1.79 20.30 6.97
N GLU A 58 -2.35 21.45 6.61
CA GLU A 58 -3.43 21.53 5.62
C GLU A 58 -2.88 21.20 4.23
N ALA A 59 -1.76 21.82 3.86
CA ALA A 59 -1.09 21.55 2.57
C ALA A 59 -0.62 20.09 2.45
N SER A 60 -0.12 19.53 3.56
CA SER A 60 0.36 18.15 3.61
C SER A 60 -0.79 17.13 3.58
N LEU A 61 -1.93 17.47 4.17
CA LEU A 61 -3.15 16.67 4.11
C LEU A 61 -3.76 16.68 2.72
N GLU A 62 -3.80 17.82 2.03
CA GLU A 62 -4.24 17.90 0.64
C GLU A 62 -3.34 17.06 -0.28
N PHE A 63 -2.01 17.13 -0.09
CA PHE A 63 -1.06 16.29 -0.81
C PHE A 63 -1.29 14.79 -0.53
N PHE A 64 -1.55 14.42 0.73
CA PHE A 64 -1.89 13.05 1.11
C PHE A 64 -3.13 12.54 0.38
N ILE A 65 -4.22 13.33 0.40
CA ILE A 65 -5.49 13.00 -0.27
C ILE A 65 -5.27 12.83 -1.77
N GLY A 66 -4.56 13.78 -2.41
CA GLY A 66 -4.21 13.66 -3.84
C GLY A 66 -3.37 12.42 -4.15
N SER A 67 -2.43 12.06 -3.26
CA SER A 67 -1.64 10.85 -3.41
C SER A 67 -2.51 9.59 -3.34
N LEU A 68 -3.54 9.56 -2.48
CA LEU A 68 -4.45 8.42 -2.36
C LEU A 68 -5.27 8.22 -3.64
N ASP A 69 -5.72 9.30 -4.27
CA ASP A 69 -6.54 9.25 -5.48
C ASP A 69 -5.78 8.84 -6.74
N THR A 70 -4.44 8.95 -6.74
CA THR A 70 -3.57 8.72 -7.92
C THR A 70 -3.61 7.29 -8.48
N ASN A 71 -4.39 6.34 -7.95
CA ASN A 71 -4.46 5.00 -8.57
C ASN A 71 -5.74 4.18 -8.28
N LEU A 72 -6.90 4.83 -8.21
CA LEU A 72 -8.17 4.13 -8.00
C LEU A 72 -8.46 3.12 -9.14
N GLU A 73 -8.07 3.41 -10.37
CA GLU A 73 -8.23 2.52 -11.54
C GLU A 73 -7.33 1.27 -11.48
N TYR A 74 -6.06 1.40 -11.10
CA TYR A 74 -5.15 0.25 -10.97
C TYR A 74 -5.56 -0.71 -9.84
N VAL A 75 -6.07 -0.18 -8.72
CA VAL A 75 -6.56 -1.00 -7.61
C VAL A 75 -7.83 -1.76 -8.01
N ARG A 76 -8.72 -1.14 -8.80
CA ARG A 76 -9.93 -1.80 -9.33
C ARG A 76 -9.57 -2.92 -10.29
N GLU A 77 -8.65 -2.69 -11.21
CA GLU A 77 -8.25 -3.72 -12.19
C GLU A 77 -7.55 -4.90 -11.51
N ARG A 78 -6.68 -4.63 -10.52
CA ARG A 78 -6.05 -5.70 -9.72
C ARG A 78 -7.06 -6.51 -8.91
N THR A 79 -8.05 -5.85 -8.31
CA THR A 79 -9.10 -6.54 -7.55
C THR A 79 -9.97 -7.39 -8.48
N HIS A 80 -10.25 -6.89 -9.68
CA HIS A 80 -10.98 -7.63 -10.72
C HIS A 80 -10.21 -8.88 -11.19
N LEU A 81 -8.92 -8.74 -11.53
CA LEU A 81 -8.06 -9.86 -11.93
C LEU A 81 -7.88 -10.90 -10.82
N LEU A 82 -7.67 -10.47 -9.58
CA LEU A 82 -7.56 -11.35 -8.43
C LEU A 82 -8.87 -12.12 -8.17
N THR A 83 -10.00 -11.44 -8.23
CA THR A 83 -11.33 -12.06 -8.08
C THR A 83 -11.58 -13.10 -9.18
N ARG A 84 -11.17 -12.81 -10.43
CA ARG A 84 -11.24 -13.76 -11.54
C ARG A 84 -10.34 -14.97 -11.32
N ALA A 85 -9.10 -14.76 -10.85
CA ALA A 85 -8.18 -15.85 -10.56
C ALA A 85 -8.68 -16.78 -9.45
N ILE A 86 -9.25 -16.22 -8.37
CA ILE A 86 -9.85 -16.98 -7.26
C ILE A 86 -11.06 -17.77 -7.75
N ASN A 87 -11.96 -17.14 -8.52
CA ASN A 87 -13.11 -17.83 -9.11
C ASN A 87 -12.67 -18.94 -10.08
N TRP A 88 -11.62 -18.73 -10.88
CA TRP A 88 -11.09 -19.76 -11.78
C TRP A 88 -10.53 -20.96 -11.02
N ASP A 89 -9.80 -20.72 -9.94
CA ASP A 89 -9.23 -21.78 -9.11
C ASP A 89 -10.33 -22.59 -8.38
N GLN A 90 -11.34 -21.90 -7.84
CA GLN A 90 -12.50 -22.53 -7.20
C GLN A 90 -13.40 -23.32 -8.16
N ASN A 91 -13.46 -22.93 -9.43
CA ASN A 91 -14.22 -23.62 -10.48
C ASN A 91 -13.40 -24.70 -11.21
N ASN A 92 -12.42 -25.32 -10.54
CA ASN A 92 -11.63 -26.44 -11.05
C ASN A 92 -10.91 -26.15 -12.38
N ARG A 93 -10.51 -24.88 -12.57
CA ARG A 93 -9.70 -24.41 -13.71
C ARG A 93 -10.34 -24.62 -15.09
N ILE A 94 -11.67 -24.49 -15.18
CA ILE A 94 -12.37 -24.49 -16.47
C ILE A 94 -11.74 -23.46 -17.41
N ARG A 95 -11.40 -23.90 -18.63
CA ARG A 95 -10.57 -23.17 -19.60
C ARG A 95 -11.19 -21.83 -20.05
N GLU A 96 -12.51 -21.72 -19.96
CA GLU A 96 -13.30 -20.54 -20.36
C GLU A 96 -13.19 -19.37 -19.36
N LEU A 97 -12.71 -19.62 -18.13
CA LEU A 97 -12.52 -18.61 -17.07
C LEU A 97 -11.04 -18.24 -16.87
N ALA A 98 -10.13 -18.87 -17.62
CA ALA A 98 -8.71 -18.55 -17.56
C ALA A 98 -8.47 -17.16 -18.19
N LEU A 99 -7.64 -16.33 -17.55
CA LEU A 99 -7.23 -15.04 -18.09
C LEU A 99 -6.56 -15.26 -19.46
N SER A 100 -7.30 -15.01 -20.53
CA SER A 100 -6.82 -15.12 -21.91
C SER A 100 -5.88 -13.96 -22.19
N ARG A 101 -4.69 -14.28 -22.70
CA ARG A 101 -3.61 -13.36 -23.09
C ARG A 101 -3.96 -12.43 -24.27
N GLN A 102 -5.24 -12.28 -24.62
CA GLN A 102 -5.69 -11.47 -25.75
C GLN A 102 -5.96 -10.01 -25.42
N GLU A 103 -5.83 -9.60 -24.16
CA GLU A 103 -6.03 -8.20 -23.72
C GLU A 103 -4.79 -7.66 -22.98
N LEU A 104 -3.63 -7.76 -23.62
CA LEU A 104 -2.43 -6.94 -23.36
C LEU A 104 -2.03 -6.26 -24.68
#